data_AF-A0A7C0XTK7-F1
#
_entry.id   AF-A0A7C0XTK7-F1
#
_cell.length_a   1.000
_cell.length_b   1.000
_cell.length_c   1.000
_cell.angle_alpha   90.00
_cell.angle_beta   90.00
_cell.angle_gamma   90.00
#
_symmetry.space_group_name_H-M   'P 1'
#
loop_
_entity.id
_entity.type
_entity.pdbx_description
1 polymer ?
#
loop_
_entity_poly.entity_id
_entity_poly.type
_entity_poly.pdbx_seq_one_letter_code
_entity_poly.pdbx_strand_id
1 'polypeptide(L)'
;MLIDALGAVLISFTYERWGFLTLITLPVVSSILPFTATIGLRLYIYLTAGLIGIVIGITETIVRASIADMIPIGYRGTAYGVFNITLGFSLLVGKVITAKIFKTYLLPYYVIILQALSLTLIIITYIKLRK
;
A
#
# COMPACT_ATOMS: atom_id res chain seq x y z
N MET A 1 7.45 -12.22 -5.31
CA MET A 1 7.79 -12.21 -6.76
C MET A 1 6.67 -12.78 -7.62
N LEU A 2 6.26 -14.05 -7.48
CA LEU A 2 5.17 -14.60 -8.32
C LEU A 2 3.78 -14.04 -7.96
N ILE A 3 3.48 -13.96 -6.66
CA ILE A 3 2.20 -13.41 -6.16
C ILE A 3 2.11 -11.91 -6.45
N ASP A 4 3.22 -11.19 -6.32
CA ASP A 4 3.32 -9.77 -6.60
C ASP A 4 3.04 -9.49 -8.08
N ALA A 5 3.57 -10.33 -8.99
CA ALA A 5 3.29 -10.25 -10.42
C ALA A 5 1.82 -10.54 -10.75
N LEU A 6 1.22 -11.55 -10.12
CA LEU A 6 -0.21 -11.87 -10.32
C LEU A 6 -1.12 -10.75 -9.79
N GLY A 7 -0.82 -10.23 -8.59
CA GLY A 7 -1.53 -9.11 -7.99
C GLY A 7 -1.41 -7.84 -8.85
N ALA A 8 -0.21 -7.57 -9.35
CA ALA A 8 0.08 -6.46 -10.26
C ALA A 8 -0.76 -6.52 -11.54
N VAL A 9 -0.85 -7.68 -12.18
CA VAL A 9 -1.64 -7.86 -13.42
C VAL A 9 -3.14 -7.69 -13.16
N LEU A 10 -3.65 -8.30 -12.09
CA LEU A 10 -5.08 -8.18 -11.73
C LEU A 10 -5.46 -6.72 -11.45
N ILE A 11 -4.62 -6.02 -10.70
CA ILE A 11 -4.92 -4.66 -10.27
C ILE A 11 -4.69 -3.64 -11.39
N SER A 12 -3.77 -3.88 -12.33
CA SER A 12 -3.54 -2.98 -13.46
C SER A 12 -4.76 -2.91 -14.38
N PHE A 13 -5.49 -4.01 -14.60
CA PHE A 13 -6.76 -3.97 -15.35
C PHE A 13 -7.82 -3.11 -14.66
N THR A 14 -7.84 -3.10 -13.32
CA THR A 14 -8.74 -2.21 -12.59
C THR A 14 -8.29 -0.75 -12.70
N TYR A 15 -6.98 -0.50 -12.78
CA TYR A 15 -6.41 0.86 -12.94
C TYR A 15 -6.82 1.48 -14.27
N GLU A 16 -6.80 0.71 -15.35
CA GLU A 16 -7.25 1.19 -16.66
C GLU A 16 -8.71 1.66 -16.67
N ARG A 17 -9.57 1.04 -15.83
CA ARG A 17 -10.99 1.41 -15.74
C ARG A 17 -11.26 2.55 -14.77
N TRP A 18 -10.63 2.54 -13.60
CA TRP A 18 -11.00 3.40 -12.46
C TRP A 18 -9.90 4.40 -12.08
N GLY A 19 -8.74 4.36 -12.76
CA GLY A 19 -7.62 5.27 -12.58
C GLY A 19 -7.15 5.35 -11.14
N PHE A 20 -6.95 6.59 -10.67
CA PHE A 20 -6.47 6.90 -9.31
C PHE A 20 -7.29 6.26 -8.18
N LEU A 21 -8.60 6.03 -8.35
CA LEU A 21 -9.45 5.44 -7.30
C LEU A 21 -9.03 4.01 -6.92
N THR A 22 -8.35 3.31 -7.81
CA THR A 22 -7.82 1.97 -7.50
C THR A 22 -6.80 1.97 -6.37
N LEU A 23 -6.17 3.11 -6.03
CA LEU A 23 -5.31 3.24 -4.87
C LEU A 23 -6.01 2.91 -3.55
N ILE A 24 -7.35 3.00 -3.48
CA ILE A 24 -8.15 2.60 -2.31
C ILE A 24 -7.99 1.11 -1.99
N THR A 25 -7.68 0.28 -2.98
CA THR A 25 -7.45 -1.16 -2.76
C THR A 25 -6.25 -1.43 -1.87
N LEU A 26 -5.21 -0.58 -1.93
CA LEU A 26 -3.99 -0.73 -1.14
C LEU A 26 -4.24 -0.70 0.37
N PRO A 27 -4.88 0.34 0.96
CA PRO A 27 -5.18 0.36 2.38
C PRO A 27 -6.23 -0.67 2.79
N VAL A 28 -7.17 -1.01 1.91
CA VAL A 28 -8.18 -2.05 2.17
C VAL A 28 -7.51 -3.41 2.34
N VAL A 29 -6.67 -3.83 1.39
CA VAL A 29 -5.95 -5.12 1.48
C VAL A 29 -4.98 -5.11 2.67
N SER A 30 -4.29 -3.99 2.89
CA SER A 30 -3.34 -3.85 4.00
C SER A 30 -4.00 -3.91 5.38
N SER A 31 -5.27 -3.54 5.51
CA SER A 31 -6.01 -3.62 6.79
C SER A 31 -6.23 -5.05 7.29
N ILE A 32 -6.16 -6.05 6.39
CA ILE A 32 -6.37 -7.47 6.70
C ILE A 32 -5.09 -8.11 7.28
N LEU A 33 -3.91 -7.54 6.97
CA LEU A 33 -2.61 -8.06 7.40
C LEU A 33 -2.48 -8.33 8.90
N PRO A 34 -2.80 -7.41 9.84
CA PRO A 34 -2.60 -7.65 11.27
C PRO A 34 -3.43 -8.83 11.80
N PHE A 35 -4.61 -9.05 11.24
CA PHE A 35 -5.49 -10.16 11.63
C PHE A 35 -4.92 -11.50 11.18
N THR A 36 -4.34 -11.57 9.99
CA THR A 36 -3.74 -12.82 9.50
C THR A 36 -2.38 -13.09 10.14
N ALA A 37 -1.58 -12.04 10.38
CA ALA A 37 -0.22 -12.19 10.89
C ALA A 37 -0.13 -12.66 12.35
N THR A 38 -1.20 -12.53 13.14
CA THR A 38 -1.18 -12.73 14.60
C THR A 38 -1.84 -14.03 15.07
N ILE A 39 -2.55 -14.75 14.20
CA ILE A 39 -3.34 -15.95 14.55
C ILE A 39 -2.48 -17.20 14.88
N GLY A 40 -1.18 -17.19 14.56
CA GLY A 40 -0.23 -18.24 14.97
C GLY A 40 -0.39 -19.61 14.28
N LEU A 41 -1.41 -19.76 13.43
CA LEU A 41 -1.66 -20.98 12.65
C LEU A 41 -0.85 -20.98 11.35
N ARG A 42 -0.33 -22.16 10.97
CA ARG A 42 0.54 -22.32 9.79
C ARG A 42 -0.10 -21.85 8.49
N LEU A 43 -1.41 -22.08 8.31
CA LEU A 43 -2.16 -21.61 7.14
C LEU A 43 -2.13 -20.08 7.01
N TYR A 44 -2.24 -19.37 8.12
CA TYR A 44 -2.31 -17.91 8.14
C TYR A 44 -0.98 -17.26 7.78
N ILE A 45 0.15 -17.93 8.04
CA ILE A 45 1.47 -17.47 7.59
C ILE A 45 1.52 -17.37 6.05
N TYR A 46 1.02 -18.38 5.35
CA TYR A 46 0.95 -18.38 3.88
C TYR A 46 -0.01 -17.31 3.36
N LEU A 47 -1.16 -17.13 4.02
CA LEU A 47 -2.10 -16.06 3.67
C LEU A 47 -1.50 -14.67 3.85
N THR A 48 -0.83 -14.41 4.98
CA THR A 48 -0.14 -13.14 5.23
C THR A 48 0.95 -12.89 4.19
N ALA A 49 1.76 -13.91 3.85
CA ALA A 49 2.78 -13.77 2.81
C ALA A 49 2.18 -13.44 1.44
N GLY A 50 1.05 -14.09 1.09
CA GLY A 50 0.32 -13.79 -0.15
C GLY A 50 -0.24 -12.37 -0.18
N LEU A 51 -0.85 -11.92 0.92
CA LEU A 51 -1.37 -10.56 1.06
C LEU A 51 -0.26 -9.51 0.96
N ILE A 52 0.90 -9.76 1.58
CA ILE A 52 2.08 -8.89 1.44
C ILE A 52 2.51 -8.80 -0.03
N GLY A 53 2.56 -9.93 -0.74
CA GLY A 53 2.89 -9.95 -2.17
C GLY A 53 1.93 -9.08 -3.00
N ILE A 54 0.62 -9.17 -2.71
CA ILE A 54 -0.39 -8.30 -3.36
C ILE A 54 -0.13 -6.82 -3.04
N VAL A 55 0.12 -6.47 -1.77
CA VAL A 55 0.40 -5.08 -1.37
C VAL A 55 1.65 -4.54 -2.07
N ILE A 56 2.71 -5.35 -2.19
CA ILE A 56 3.92 -4.98 -2.94
C ILE A 56 3.57 -4.78 -4.42
N GLY A 57 2.85 -5.72 -5.03
CA GLY A 57 2.42 -5.63 -6.43
C GLY A 57 1.63 -4.35 -6.74
N ILE A 58 0.66 -4.00 -5.88
CA ILE A 58 -0.10 -2.75 -6.00
C ILE A 58 0.80 -1.52 -5.86
N THR A 59 1.72 -1.55 -4.89
CA THR A 59 2.64 -0.42 -4.63
C THR A 59 3.60 -0.21 -5.80
N GLU A 60 4.10 -1.28 -6.41
CA GLU A 60 5.03 -1.19 -7.52
C GLU A 60 4.37 -0.77 -8.84
N THR A 61 3.11 -1.14 -9.07
CA THR A 61 2.40 -0.77 -10.31
C THR A 61 1.57 0.50 -10.15
N ILE A 62 0.53 0.46 -9.32
CA ILE A 62 -0.50 1.51 -9.27
C ILE A 62 0.06 2.82 -8.72
N VAL A 63 0.82 2.77 -7.63
CA VAL A 63 1.35 4.00 -7.04
C VAL A 63 2.30 4.70 -8.02
N ARG A 64 3.12 3.94 -8.75
CA ARG A 64 4.01 4.50 -9.78
C ARG A 64 3.23 5.03 -10.99
N ALA A 65 2.22 4.30 -11.46
CA ALA A 65 1.34 4.77 -12.53
C ALA A 65 0.65 6.09 -12.15
N SER A 66 0.14 6.20 -10.92
CA SER A 66 -0.46 7.43 -10.42
C SER A 66 0.52 8.59 -10.37
N ILE A 67 1.78 8.38 -9.98
CA ILE A 67 2.82 9.41 -10.04
C ILE A 67 3.07 9.85 -11.49
N ALA A 68 3.15 8.90 -12.43
CA ALA A 68 3.36 9.20 -13.83
C ALA A 68 2.21 10.03 -14.43
N ASP A 69 0.97 9.73 -14.04
CA ASP A 69 -0.22 10.43 -14.54
C ASP A 69 -0.36 11.85 -13.97
N MET A 70 0.06 12.07 -12.72
CA MET A 70 -0.05 13.37 -12.05
C MET A 70 1.10 14.35 -12.37
N ILE A 71 2.29 13.85 -12.71
CA ILE A 71 3.51 14.65 -12.80
C ILE A 71 3.95 14.85 -14.25
N PRO A 72 4.19 16.11 -14.69
CA PRO A 72 4.74 16.39 -16.01
C PRO A 72 6.08 15.68 -16.24
N ILE A 73 6.33 15.26 -17.48
CA ILE A 73 7.50 14.42 -17.85
C ILE A 73 8.83 14.97 -17.31
N GLY A 74 9.06 16.28 -17.39
CA GLY A 74 10.30 16.91 -16.92
C GLY A 74 10.57 16.82 -15.41
N TYR A 75 9.54 16.58 -14.60
CA TYR A 75 9.64 16.51 -13.13
C TYR A 75 9.48 15.09 -12.58
N ARG A 76 9.24 14.08 -13.43
CA ARG A 76 9.02 12.69 -12.99
C ARG A 76 10.21 12.12 -12.23
N GLY A 77 11.44 12.45 -12.65
CA GLY A 77 12.66 12.02 -11.95
C GLY A 77 12.69 12.47 -10.48
N THR A 78 12.40 13.75 -10.23
CA THR A 78 12.31 14.30 -8.88
C THR A 78 11.17 13.69 -8.08
N ALA A 79 9.99 13.53 -8.69
CA ALA A 79 8.83 12.92 -8.03
C ALA A 79 9.10 11.48 -7.58
N TYR A 80 9.73 10.66 -8.43
CA TYR A 80 10.15 9.31 -8.05
C TYR A 80 11.26 9.31 -6.99
N GLY A 81 12.18 10.27 -7.04
CA GLY A 81 13.20 10.43 -6.00
C GLY A 81 12.59 10.68 -4.62
N VAL A 82 11.68 11.67 -4.53
CA VAL A 82 10.94 11.97 -3.28
C VAL A 82 10.14 10.75 -2.83
N PHE A 83 9.40 10.11 -3.74
CA PHE A 83 8.63 8.91 -3.42
C PHE A 83 9.48 7.81 -2.80
N ASN A 84 10.63 7.46 -3.40
CA ASN A 84 11.48 6.39 -2.89
C ASN A 84 12.09 6.72 -1.53
N ILE A 85 12.50 7.97 -1.30
CA ILE A 85 13.02 8.41 0.01
C ILE A 85 11.92 8.30 1.07
N THR A 86 10.72 8.82 0.78
CA THR A 86 9.59 8.73 1.71
C THR A 86 9.21 7.29 1.98
N LEU A 87 9.11 6.45 0.94
CA LEU A 87 8.78 5.03 1.09
C LEU A 87 9.83 4.28 1.93
N GLY A 88 11.13 4.50 1.66
CA GLY A 88 12.21 3.90 2.43
C GLY A 88 12.19 4.33 3.91
N PHE A 89 12.02 5.63 4.16
CA PHE A 89 11.93 6.17 5.52
C PHE A 89 10.70 5.65 6.26
N SER A 90 9.53 5.66 5.62
CA SER A 90 8.29 5.11 6.17
C SER A 90 8.40 3.62 6.49
N LEU A 91 9.06 2.84 5.62
CA LEU A 91 9.31 1.42 5.89
C LEU A 91 10.22 1.22 7.10
N LEU A 92 11.28 2.02 7.24
CA LEU A 92 12.18 1.94 8.39
C LEU A 92 11.43 2.26 9.68
N VAL A 93 10.79 3.42 9.76
CA VAL A 93 10.04 3.85 10.95
C VAL A 93 8.90 2.88 11.26
N GLY A 94 8.14 2.50 10.25
CA GLY A 94 7.02 1.56 10.37
C GLY A 94 7.48 0.20 10.89
N LYS A 95 8.60 -0.35 10.40
CA LYS A 95 9.15 -1.62 10.88
C LYS A 95 9.63 -1.52 12.32
N VAL A 96 10.28 -0.43 12.71
CA VAL A 96 10.72 -0.22 14.11
C VAL A 96 9.53 -0.17 15.07
N ILE A 97 8.50 0.62 14.72
CA ILE A 97 7.28 0.72 15.54
C ILE A 97 6.59 -0.64 15.60
N THR A 98 6.39 -1.28 14.44
CA THR A 98 5.72 -2.58 14.33
C THR A 98 6.46 -3.64 15.15
N ALA A 99 7.79 -3.70 15.09
CA ALA A 99 8.58 -4.65 15.87
C ALA A 99 8.38 -4.48 17.38
N LYS A 100 8.25 -3.23 17.86
CA LYS A 100 8.01 -2.92 19.27
C LYS A 100 6.61 -3.34 19.74
N ILE A 101 5.60 -3.17 18.89
CA ILE A 101 4.19 -3.46 19.25
C ILE A 101 3.69 -4.82 18.73
N PHE A 102 4.53 -5.60 18.05
CA PHE A 102 4.09 -6.83 17.38
C PHE A 102 3.47 -7.85 18.35
N LYS A 103 4.01 -7.93 19.57
CA LYS A 103 3.55 -8.86 20.62
C LYS A 103 2.47 -8.27 21.53
N THR A 104 2.01 -7.04 21.27
CA THR A 104 0.91 -6.43 22.03
C THR A 104 -0.38 -6.43 21.23
N TYR A 105 -1.51 -6.32 21.93
CA TYR A 105 -2.84 -6.20 21.33
C TYR A 105 -3.05 -4.89 20.54
N LEU A 106 -2.06 -4.01 20.50
CA LEU A 106 -2.12 -2.68 19.86
C LEU A 106 -1.91 -2.74 18.35
N LEU A 107 -1.32 -3.81 17.82
CA LEU A 107 -0.96 -3.90 16.40
C LEU A 107 -2.15 -3.72 15.44
N PRO A 108 -3.31 -4.39 15.62
CA PRO A 108 -4.46 -4.18 14.74
C PRO A 108 -4.99 -2.74 14.78
N TYR A 109 -5.05 -2.12 15.96
CA TYR A 109 -5.49 -0.72 16.11
C TYR A 109 -4.55 0.24 15.39
N TYR A 110 -3.24 0.08 15.57
CA TYR A 110 -2.23 0.87 14.89
C TYR A 110 -2.38 0.81 13.36
N VAL A 111 -2.54 -0.40 12.82
CA VAL A 111 -2.73 -0.57 11.37
C VAL A 111 -4.04 0.06 10.90
N ILE A 112 -5.16 -0.18 11.58
CA ILE A 112 -6.47 0.37 11.18
C ILE A 112 -6.44 1.91 11.16
N ILE A 113 -5.84 2.54 12.17
CA ILE A 113 -5.70 4.00 12.23
C ILE A 113 -4.90 4.51 11.03
N LEU A 114 -3.77 3.87 10.71
CA LEU A 114 -2.96 4.25 9.55
C LEU A 114 -3.69 4.04 8.22
N GLN A 115 -4.46 2.94 8.08
CA GLN A 115 -5.25 2.71 6.87
C GLN A 115 -6.39 3.72 6.72
N ALA A 116 -7.06 4.10 7.82
CA ALA A 116 -8.08 5.15 7.80
C ALA A 116 -7.48 6.51 7.39
N LEU A 117 -6.29 6.85 7.91
CA LEU A 117 -5.58 8.06 7.53
C LEU A 117 -5.15 8.03 6.06
N SER A 118 -4.63 6.90 5.58
CA SER A 118 -4.28 6.69 4.17
C SER A 118 -5.48 6.87 3.25
N LEU A 119 -6.61 6.23 3.56
CA LEU A 119 -7.86 6.39 2.81
C LEU A 119 -8.32 7.85 2.75
N THR A 120 -8.27 8.55 3.88
CA THR A 120 -8.65 9.97 3.95
C THR A 120 -7.77 10.81 3.03
N LEU A 121 -6.45 10.60 3.04
CA LEU A 121 -5.52 11.32 2.16
C LEU A 121 -5.75 11.01 0.69
N ILE A 122 -5.99 9.75 0.33
CA ILE A 122 -6.31 9.35 -1.05
C ILE A 122 -7.59 10.06 -1.54
N ILE A 123 -8.64 10.09 -0.72
CA ILE A 123 -9.91 10.76 -1.08
C ILE A 123 -9.71 12.26 -1.25
N ILE A 124 -8.98 12.93 -0.35
CA ILE A 124 -8.67 14.36 -0.46
C ILE A 124 -7.91 14.66 -1.75
N THR A 125 -6.86 13.88 -2.05
CA THR A 125 -6.08 14.05 -3.27
C THR A 125 -6.94 13.81 -4.51
N TYR A 126 -7.79 12.78 -4.51
CA TYR A 126 -8.72 12.52 -5.62
C TYR A 126 -9.68 13.68 -5.88
N ILE A 127 -10.26 14.27 -4.83
CA ILE A 127 -11.15 15.43 -4.96
C ILE A 127 -10.39 16.64 -5.52
N LYS A 128 -9.13 16.83 -5.11
CA LYS A 128 -8.30 17.96 -5.58
C LYS A 128 -7.85 17.80 -7.03
N LEU A 129 -7.66 16.57 -7.51
CA LEU A 129 -7.30 16.28 -8.91
C LEU A 129 -8.50 16.41 -9.87
N ARG A 130 -9.74 16.29 -9.37
CA ARG A 130 -10.96 16.41 -10.17
C ARG A 130 -11.46 17.85 -10.32
N LYS A 131 -10.99 18.76 -9.47
CA LYS A 131 -11.26 20.20 -9.57
C LYS A 131 -10.26 20.87 -10.50
#